data_AF-A0A7S2PWG0-F1
#
_entry.id   AF-A0A7S2PWG0-F1
#
_cell.length_a   1.000
_cell.length_b   1.000
_cell.length_c   1.000
_cell.angle_alpha   90.00
_cell.angle_beta   90.00
_cell.angle_gamma   90.00
#
_symmetry.space_group_name_H-M   'P 1'
#
loop_
_entity.id
_entity.type
_entity.pdbx_description
1 polymer ?
#
loop_
_entity_poly.entity_id
_entity_poly.type
_entity_poly.pdbx_seq_one_letter_code
_entity_poly.pdbx_strand_id
1 'polypeptide(L)'
;GFYAPMIALISIALAGGVAGFAALLRTTDYGPFAAGVTASVFAACIVLRAIWSRWGWATPTPLQLRLEEYEQLRRRQCLLNGESPVPQACDRGPGRAVQLGKLLDLLEFFQSFILGRNLYYLDSNIVRPLTTQCRLSFAELVGPSFVVWFVSHFWGHPFVSTVRSLERHARHYAIQHGAGSFRNVAYWVCVF
;
A
#
# COMPACT_ATOMS: atom_id res chain seq x y z
N GLY A 1 -7.27 -14.51 1.11
CA GLY A 1 -7.90 -14.75 -0.20
C GLY A 1 -8.40 -16.18 -0.26
N PHE A 2 -9.66 -16.38 -0.65
CA PHE A 2 -10.37 -17.68 -0.62
C PHE A 2 -9.73 -18.77 -1.53
N TYR A 3 -8.82 -18.40 -2.43
CA TYR A 3 -8.26 -19.32 -3.43
C TYR A 3 -6.98 -20.05 -2.99
N ALA A 4 -6.24 -19.57 -1.97
CA ALA A 4 -5.02 -20.23 -1.50
C ALA A 4 -5.18 -21.73 -1.13
N PRO A 5 -6.24 -22.16 -0.41
CA PRO A 5 -6.45 -23.59 -0.12
C PRO A 5 -6.77 -24.41 -1.38
N MET A 6 -7.43 -23.82 -2.37
CA MET A 6 -7.75 -24.50 -3.63
C MET A 6 -6.49 -24.80 -4.45
N ILE A 7 -5.48 -23.91 -4.39
CA ILE A 7 -4.17 -24.10 -5.05
C ILE A 7 -3.38 -25.25 -4.43
N ALA A 8 -3.38 -25.34 -3.09
CA ALA A 8 -2.74 -26.43 -2.39
C ALA A 8 -3.38 -27.78 -2.78
N LEU A 9 -4.71 -27.83 -2.87
CA LEU A 9 -5.44 -29.04 -3.28
C LEU A 9 -5.14 -29.44 -4.73
N ILE A 10 -5.10 -28.51 -5.68
CA ILE A 10 -4.75 -28.80 -7.08
C ILE A 10 -3.29 -29.29 -7.19
N SER A 11 -2.37 -28.69 -6.43
CA SER A 11 -0.95 -29.08 -6.43
C SER A 11 -0.75 -30.46 -5.81
N ILE A 12 -1.46 -30.79 -4.73
CA ILE A 12 -1.45 -32.11 -4.09
C ILE A 12 -2.07 -33.17 -5.01
N ALA A 13 -3.19 -32.85 -5.67
CA ALA A 13 -3.84 -33.75 -6.63
C ALA A 13 -2.94 -34.03 -7.84
N LEU A 14 -2.23 -33.01 -8.35
CA LEU A 14 -1.25 -33.18 -9.43
C LEU A 14 -0.04 -34.01 -8.98
N ALA A 15 0.52 -33.75 -7.79
CA ALA A 15 1.65 -34.52 -7.26
C ALA A 15 1.28 -35.99 -7.00
N GLY A 16 0.10 -36.24 -6.41
CA GLY A 16 -0.44 -37.58 -6.21
C GLY A 16 -0.73 -38.30 -7.53
N GLY A 17 -1.27 -37.58 -8.52
CA GLY A 17 -1.48 -38.09 -9.87
C GLY A 17 -0.18 -38.52 -10.56
N VAL A 18 0.89 -37.71 -10.45
CA VAL A 18 2.20 -38.04 -11.02
C VAL A 18 2.83 -39.26 -10.35
N ALA A 19 2.74 -39.38 -9.02
CA ALA A 19 3.26 -40.54 -8.30
C ALA A 19 2.50 -41.83 -8.64
N GLY A 20 1.17 -41.77 -8.71
CA GLY A 20 0.34 -42.91 -9.14
C GLY A 20 0.60 -43.33 -10.58
N PHE A 21 0.78 -42.36 -11.49
CA PHE A 21 1.05 -42.62 -12.91
C PHE A 21 2.46 -43.18 -13.16
N ALA A 22 3.46 -42.71 -12.42
CA ALA A 22 4.82 -43.25 -12.46
C ALA A 22 4.91 -44.71 -11.96
N ALA A 23 4.05 -45.09 -11.00
CA ALA A 23 3.94 -46.49 -10.56
C ALA A 23 3.29 -47.38 -11.63
N LEU A 24 2.28 -46.87 -12.34
CA LEU A 24 1.61 -47.57 -13.45
C LEU A 24 2.52 -47.75 -14.68
N LEU A 25 3.44 -46.81 -14.88
CA LEU A 25 4.44 -46.83 -15.94
C LEU A 25 5.49 -47.93 -15.78
N ARG A 26 5.73 -48.43 -14.55
CA ARG A 26 6.68 -49.52 -14.30
C ARG A 26 6.15 -50.89 -14.69
N THR A 27 4.85 -51.03 -14.94
CA THR A 27 4.21 -52.33 -15.15
C THR A 27 3.79 -52.60 -16.59
N THR A 28 4.00 -51.66 -17.53
CA THR A 28 3.54 -51.80 -18.92
C THR A 28 4.59 -51.34 -19.94
N ASP A 29 4.66 -52.01 -21.11
CA ASP A 29 5.59 -51.71 -22.23
C ASP A 29 5.34 -50.34 -22.93
N TYR A 30 4.46 -49.50 -22.39
CA TYR A 30 4.08 -48.19 -22.96
C TYR A 30 4.93 -47.00 -22.45
N GLY A 31 6.11 -47.27 -21.89
CA GLY A 31 7.02 -46.30 -21.27
C GLY A 31 7.16 -44.94 -22.01
N PRO A 32 7.48 -44.90 -23.32
CA PRO A 32 7.71 -43.63 -24.01
C PRO A 32 6.43 -42.79 -24.23
N PHE A 33 5.28 -43.42 -24.47
CA PHE A 33 4.02 -42.69 -24.68
C PHE A 33 3.57 -42.00 -23.40
N ALA A 34 3.59 -42.73 -22.28
CA ALA A 34 3.15 -42.19 -21.00
C ALA A 34 4.13 -41.16 -20.41
N ALA A 35 5.43 -41.24 -20.72
CA ALA A 35 6.39 -40.16 -20.44
C ALA A 35 6.05 -38.85 -21.20
N GLY A 36 5.66 -38.96 -22.48
CA GLY A 36 5.25 -37.80 -23.28
C GLY A 36 3.99 -37.10 -22.73
N VAL A 37 3.00 -37.87 -22.29
CA VAL A 37 1.77 -37.33 -21.67
C VAL A 37 2.08 -36.62 -20.35
N THR A 38 2.89 -37.23 -19.48
CA THR A 38 3.25 -36.60 -18.19
C THR A 38 4.03 -35.30 -18.37
N ALA A 39 5.00 -35.25 -19.29
CA ALA A 39 5.74 -34.03 -19.60
C ALA A 39 4.81 -32.92 -20.13
N SER A 40 3.85 -33.26 -20.99
CA SER A 40 2.89 -32.31 -21.57
C SER A 40 1.95 -31.72 -20.51
N VAL A 41 1.44 -32.56 -19.59
CA VAL A 41 0.61 -32.10 -18.47
C VAL A 41 1.39 -31.18 -17.55
N PHE A 42 2.64 -31.53 -17.22
CA PHE A 42 3.48 -30.69 -16.36
C PHE A 42 3.77 -29.32 -17.00
N ALA A 43 4.11 -29.30 -18.30
CA ALA A 43 4.31 -28.07 -19.04
C ALA A 43 3.02 -27.21 -19.08
N ALA A 44 1.86 -27.83 -19.32
CA ALA A 44 0.58 -27.14 -19.29
C ALA A 44 0.27 -26.52 -17.91
N CYS A 45 0.56 -27.25 -16.82
CA CYS A 45 0.38 -26.71 -15.46
C CYS A 45 1.30 -25.52 -15.17
N ILE A 46 2.56 -25.55 -15.63
CA ILE A 46 3.48 -24.41 -15.49
C ILE A 46 2.94 -23.19 -16.27
N VAL A 47 2.51 -23.39 -17.51
CA VAL A 47 1.95 -22.31 -18.35
C VAL A 47 0.69 -21.74 -17.73
N LEU A 48 -0.25 -22.59 -17.28
CA LEU A 48 -1.48 -22.15 -16.61
C LEU A 48 -1.18 -21.40 -15.30
N ARG A 49 -0.21 -21.87 -14.50
CA ARG A 49 0.23 -21.16 -13.30
C ARG A 49 0.86 -19.81 -13.62
N ALA A 50 1.63 -19.70 -14.69
CA ALA A 50 2.23 -18.44 -15.13
C ALA A 50 1.19 -17.46 -15.69
N ILE A 51 0.22 -17.95 -16.48
CA ILE A 51 -0.91 -17.14 -16.96
C ILE A 51 -1.73 -16.67 -15.77
N TRP A 52 -2.04 -17.55 -14.83
CA TRP A 52 -2.87 -17.21 -13.68
C TRP A 52 -2.14 -16.40 -12.60
N SER A 53 -0.82 -16.54 -12.43
CA SER A 53 -0.06 -15.59 -11.60
C SER A 53 -0.03 -14.20 -12.24
N ARG A 54 -0.04 -14.14 -13.57
CA ARG A 54 -0.09 -12.90 -14.34
C ARG A 54 -1.49 -12.28 -14.39
N TRP A 55 -2.56 -13.10 -14.39
CA TRP A 55 -3.95 -12.65 -14.59
C TRP A 55 -4.80 -12.71 -13.32
N GLY A 56 -4.63 -13.74 -12.49
CA GLY A 56 -5.36 -13.95 -11.25
C GLY A 56 -5.00 -12.99 -10.11
N TRP A 57 -3.93 -12.21 -10.28
CA TRP A 57 -3.53 -11.13 -9.37
C TRP A 57 -3.93 -9.74 -9.89
N ALA A 58 -4.55 -9.66 -11.07
CA ALA A 58 -4.66 -8.41 -11.82
C ALA A 58 -5.94 -7.59 -11.52
N THR A 59 -6.78 -8.00 -10.57
CA THR A 59 -7.84 -7.11 -10.09
C THR A 59 -7.30 -6.29 -8.93
N PRO A 60 -7.00 -4.98 -9.14
CA PRO A 60 -6.58 -4.13 -8.06
C PRO A 60 -7.67 -4.11 -6.99
N THR A 61 -7.24 -4.29 -5.73
CA THR A 61 -8.14 -4.19 -4.59
C THR A 61 -8.76 -2.77 -4.54
N PRO A 62 -9.94 -2.59 -3.91
CA PRO A 62 -10.53 -1.26 -3.78
C PRO A 62 -9.57 -0.23 -3.15
N LEU A 63 -8.71 -0.66 -2.22
CA LEU A 63 -7.69 0.21 -1.64
C LEU A 63 -6.59 0.56 -2.64
N GLN A 64 -6.12 -0.38 -3.47
CA GLN A 64 -5.13 -0.11 -4.52
C GLN A 64 -5.66 0.89 -5.55
N LEU A 65 -6.90 0.71 -6.01
CA LEU A 65 -7.56 1.69 -6.89
C LEU A 65 -7.63 3.07 -6.21
N ARG A 66 -7.94 3.11 -4.92
CA ARG A 66 -7.99 4.36 -4.16
C ARG A 66 -6.62 5.01 -3.98
N LEU A 67 -5.54 4.23 -3.82
CA LEU A 67 -4.17 4.74 -3.77
C LEU A 67 -3.77 5.39 -5.11
N GLU A 68 -4.09 4.74 -6.23
CA GLU A 68 -3.85 5.28 -7.57
C GLU A 68 -4.62 6.59 -7.79
N GLU A 69 -5.89 6.64 -7.38
CA GLU A 69 -6.72 7.85 -7.45
C GLU A 69 -6.12 8.98 -6.58
N TYR A 70 -5.63 8.68 -5.38
CA TYR A 70 -4.96 9.66 -4.52
C TYR A 70 -3.71 10.24 -5.19
N GLU A 71 -2.87 9.40 -5.81
CA GLU A 71 -1.69 9.86 -6.52
C GLU A 71 -2.04 10.79 -7.68
N GLN A 72 -3.06 10.44 -8.45
CA GLN A 72 -3.54 11.27 -9.56
C GLN A 72 -4.07 12.62 -9.04
N LEU A 73 -4.86 12.60 -7.97
CA LEU A 73 -5.38 13.82 -7.34
C LEU A 73 -4.25 14.72 -6.84
N ARG A 74 -3.26 14.14 -6.13
CA ARG A 74 -2.09 14.87 -5.64
C ARG A 74 -1.32 15.53 -6.80
N ARG A 75 -1.01 14.77 -7.85
CA ARG A 75 -0.29 15.30 -9.03
C ARG A 75 -1.07 16.45 -9.68
N ARG A 76 -2.40 16.30 -9.81
CA ARG A 76 -3.28 17.35 -10.34
C ARG A 76 -3.26 18.61 -9.47
N GLN A 77 -3.33 18.46 -8.15
CA GLN A 77 -3.27 19.59 -7.22
C GLN A 77 -1.93 20.34 -7.29
N CYS A 78 -0.80 19.63 -7.36
CA CYS A 78 0.51 20.27 -7.54
C CYS A 78 0.53 21.14 -8.81
N LEU A 79 0.06 20.60 -9.94
CA LEU A 79 0.01 21.34 -11.20
C LEU A 79 -0.88 22.58 -11.13
N LEU A 80 -2.04 22.50 -10.46
CA LEU A 80 -2.95 23.64 -10.27
C LEU A 80 -2.34 24.74 -9.39
N ASN A 81 -1.52 24.35 -8.41
CA ASN A 81 -0.84 25.29 -7.52
C ASN A 81 0.47 25.85 -8.10
N GLY A 82 0.87 25.42 -9.30
CA GLY A 82 2.18 25.77 -9.87
C GLY A 82 3.36 25.10 -9.16
N GLU A 83 3.11 24.04 -8.39
CA GLU A 83 4.11 23.24 -7.69
C GLU A 83 4.59 22.07 -8.57
N SER A 84 5.82 21.61 -8.34
CA SER A 84 6.31 20.40 -9.01
C SER A 84 5.49 19.18 -8.59
N PRO A 85 4.96 18.37 -9.52
CA PRO A 85 4.26 17.12 -9.18
C PRO A 85 5.25 16.02 -8.72
N VAL A 86 6.55 16.23 -8.93
CA VAL A 86 7.60 15.28 -8.58
C VAL A 86 7.90 15.41 -7.08
N PRO A 87 7.82 14.32 -6.31
CA PRO A 87 8.22 14.30 -4.91
C PRO A 87 9.64 14.86 -4.72
N GLN A 88 9.83 15.66 -3.67
CA GLN A 88 11.11 16.31 -3.40
C GLN A 88 11.71 15.71 -2.13
N ALA A 89 12.91 15.15 -2.26
CA ALA A 89 13.68 14.72 -1.11
C ALA A 89 14.08 15.92 -0.24
N CYS A 90 14.09 15.74 1.07
CA CYS A 90 14.56 16.72 2.03
C CYS A 90 15.53 16.10 3.04
N ASP A 91 16.43 16.93 3.56
CA ASP A 91 17.36 16.52 4.60
C ASP A 91 16.59 15.98 5.81
N ARG A 92 17.21 15.01 6.49
CA ARG A 92 16.66 14.44 7.71
C ARG A 92 16.59 15.53 8.79
N GLY A 93 15.45 15.64 9.46
CA GLY A 93 15.26 16.52 10.61
C GLY A 93 14.04 17.44 10.48
N PRO A 94 14.14 18.71 10.93
CA PRO A 94 12.98 19.59 11.08
C PRO A 94 12.29 19.96 9.77
N GLY A 95 12.97 19.82 8.62
CA GLY A 95 12.38 20.04 7.30
C GLY A 95 11.46 18.93 6.81
N ARG A 96 11.20 17.89 7.61
CA ARG A 96 10.36 16.73 7.24
C ARG A 96 9.00 16.74 7.95
N ALA A 97 8.48 17.92 8.27
CA ALA A 97 7.14 18.04 8.84
C ALA A 97 6.08 18.11 7.73
N VAL A 98 4.83 17.81 8.12
CA VAL A 98 3.67 17.85 7.24
C VAL A 98 2.68 18.89 7.76
N GLN A 99 2.19 19.75 6.88
CA GLN A 99 1.12 20.68 7.22
C GLN A 99 -0.16 19.93 7.59
N LEU A 100 -0.87 20.41 8.61
CA LEU A 100 -2.12 19.81 9.06
C LEU A 100 -3.14 19.64 7.93
N GLY A 101 -3.21 20.60 7.01
CA GLY A 101 -4.09 20.52 5.84
C GLY A 101 -3.91 19.22 5.06
N LYS A 102 -2.66 18.83 4.80
CA LYS A 102 -2.34 17.58 4.07
C LYS A 102 -2.72 16.33 4.86
N LEU A 103 -2.62 16.36 6.20
CA LEU A 103 -3.07 15.26 7.06
C LEU A 103 -4.59 15.13 7.08
N LEU A 104 -5.31 16.26 7.10
CA LEU A 104 -6.77 16.28 6.99
C LEU A 104 -7.22 15.75 5.64
N ASP A 105 -6.57 16.18 4.56
CA ASP A 105 -6.88 15.73 3.20
C ASP A 105 -6.65 14.22 3.03
N LEU A 106 -5.55 13.69 3.59
CA LEU A 106 -5.29 12.24 3.63
C LEU A 106 -6.40 11.50 4.41
N LEU A 107 -6.76 12.01 5.59
CA LEU A 107 -7.77 11.36 6.43
C LEU A 107 -9.15 11.36 5.74
N GLU A 108 -9.56 12.49 5.17
CA GLU A 108 -10.84 12.63 4.46
C GLU A 108 -10.88 11.73 3.23
N PHE A 109 -9.82 11.73 2.42
CA PHE A 109 -9.77 10.95 1.18
C PHE A 109 -9.85 9.44 1.42
N PHE A 110 -9.20 8.94 2.48
CA PHE A 110 -9.16 7.53 2.86
C PHE A 110 -10.12 7.18 4.03
N GLN A 111 -11.08 8.05 4.37
CA GLN A 111 -11.92 7.88 5.57
C GLN A 111 -12.62 6.51 5.62
N SER A 112 -13.13 6.02 4.48
CA SER A 112 -13.80 4.71 4.37
C SER A 112 -12.89 3.52 4.65
N PHE A 113 -11.56 3.70 4.49
CA PHE A 113 -10.55 2.68 4.78
C PHE A 113 -9.90 2.87 6.15
N ILE A 114 -9.80 4.10 6.65
CA ILE A 114 -9.20 4.37 7.95
C ILE A 114 -10.19 4.06 9.06
N LEU A 115 -11.41 4.61 9.04
CA LEU A 115 -12.43 4.46 10.08
C LEU A 115 -11.84 4.63 11.50
N GLY A 116 -11.70 3.55 12.28
CA GLY A 116 -11.10 3.55 13.62
C GLY A 116 -9.68 2.95 13.70
N ARG A 117 -9.04 2.71 12.54
CA ARG A 117 -7.73 2.06 12.47
C ARG A 117 -6.61 3.02 12.90
N ASN A 118 -5.49 2.42 13.25
CA ASN A 118 -4.35 3.09 13.86
C ASN A 118 -3.20 3.29 12.86
N LEU A 119 -2.07 3.82 13.33
CA LEU A 119 -0.94 4.10 12.45
C LEU A 119 -0.25 2.86 11.87
N TYR A 120 -0.29 1.72 12.55
CA TYR A 120 0.25 0.47 11.96
C TYR A 120 -0.49 0.10 10.67
N TYR A 121 -1.81 0.27 10.67
CA TYR A 121 -2.61 0.07 9.46
C TYR A 121 -2.28 1.12 8.40
N LEU A 122 -2.26 2.40 8.79
CA LEU A 122 -2.00 3.51 7.87
C LEU A 122 -0.64 3.35 7.18
N ASP A 123 0.41 3.03 7.94
CA ASP A 123 1.76 2.81 7.42
C ASP A 123 1.78 1.67 6.40
N SER A 124 1.35 0.48 6.81
CA SER A 124 1.46 -0.73 5.99
C SER A 124 0.55 -0.75 4.76
N ASN A 125 -0.60 -0.06 4.81
CA ASN A 125 -1.62 -0.15 3.77
C ASN A 125 -1.79 1.13 2.94
N ILE A 126 -1.33 2.29 3.41
CA ILE A 126 -1.52 3.57 2.72
C ILE A 126 -0.18 4.29 2.51
N VAL A 127 0.50 4.69 3.58
CA VAL A 127 1.71 5.53 3.48
C VAL A 127 2.83 4.80 2.74
N ARG A 128 3.19 3.58 3.18
CA ARG A 128 4.29 2.83 2.57
C ARG A 128 4.00 2.49 1.11
N PRO A 129 2.81 1.99 0.71
CA PRO A 129 2.48 1.82 -0.70
C PRO A 129 2.65 3.09 -1.54
N LEU A 130 2.20 4.24 -1.04
CA LEU A 130 2.33 5.54 -1.74
C LEU A 130 3.79 5.98 -1.88
N THR A 131 4.66 5.66 -0.92
CA THR A 131 6.04 6.12 -0.93
C THR A 131 7.06 5.11 -1.46
N THR A 132 6.68 3.84 -1.61
CA THR A 132 7.60 2.76 -2.03
C THR A 132 8.19 3.03 -3.41
N GLN A 133 7.41 3.60 -4.33
CA GLN A 133 7.86 3.86 -5.71
C GLN A 133 8.98 4.91 -5.76
N CYS A 134 8.93 5.92 -4.89
CA CYS A 134 9.92 7.00 -4.84
C CYS A 134 10.99 6.81 -3.76
N ARG A 135 10.80 5.88 -2.81
CA ARG A 135 11.69 5.63 -1.65
C ARG A 135 11.87 6.88 -0.76
N LEU A 136 10.81 7.64 -0.57
CA LEU A 136 10.79 8.86 0.24
C LEU A 136 9.88 8.71 1.46
N SER A 137 9.91 9.68 2.37
CA SER A 137 8.90 9.79 3.44
C SER A 137 7.59 10.36 2.89
N PHE A 138 6.52 10.32 3.69
CA PHE A 138 5.25 10.91 3.28
C PHE A 138 5.34 12.43 3.17
N ALA A 139 6.10 13.09 4.06
CA ALA A 139 6.35 14.53 3.98
C ALA A 139 7.00 14.92 2.64
N GLU A 140 8.01 14.17 2.22
CA GLU A 140 8.69 14.34 0.92
C GLU A 140 7.75 14.09 -0.28
N LEU A 141 6.73 13.24 -0.11
CA LEU A 141 5.70 12.97 -1.12
C LEU A 141 4.68 14.11 -1.27
N VAL A 142 4.22 14.70 -0.16
CA VAL A 142 3.11 15.69 -0.16
C VAL A 142 3.54 17.15 -0.11
N GLY A 143 4.85 17.41 -0.04
CA GLY A 143 5.42 18.74 0.10
C GLY A 143 5.95 18.95 1.52
N PRO A 144 7.27 18.78 1.75
CA PRO A 144 7.84 18.91 3.09
C PRO A 144 7.70 20.34 3.61
N SER A 145 7.58 20.48 4.92
CA SER A 145 7.51 21.78 5.60
C SER A 145 8.42 21.80 6.81
N PHE A 146 8.78 22.99 7.28
CA PHE A 146 9.56 23.15 8.49
C PHE A 146 8.67 22.92 9.72
N VAL A 147 9.14 22.10 10.66
CA VAL A 147 8.40 21.72 11.86
C VAL A 147 8.06 22.93 12.73
N VAL A 148 6.81 22.98 13.18
CA VAL A 148 6.38 23.87 14.27
C VAL A 148 6.26 23.06 15.56
N TRP A 149 5.70 21.86 15.46
CA TRP A 149 5.47 20.97 16.60
C TRP A 149 5.90 19.54 16.31
N PHE A 150 6.59 18.92 17.28
CA PHE A 150 6.88 17.48 17.25
C PHE A 150 5.79 16.71 17.99
N VAL A 151 5.35 15.59 17.41
CA VAL A 151 4.27 14.75 17.95
C VAL A 151 4.78 13.33 18.14
N SER A 152 5.15 13.03 19.38
CA SER A 152 5.35 11.66 19.83
C SER A 152 4.02 11.10 20.32
N HIS A 153 3.54 10.03 19.69
CA HIS A 153 2.33 9.34 20.13
C HIS A 153 2.42 7.84 19.89
N PHE A 154 1.58 7.10 20.62
CA PHE A 154 1.49 5.65 20.48
C PHE A 154 0.78 5.26 19.18
N TRP A 155 1.46 4.46 18.35
CA TRP A 155 0.97 4.04 17.03
C TRP A 155 -0.32 3.19 17.07
N GLY A 156 -0.65 2.61 18.23
CA GLY A 156 -1.90 1.86 18.40
C GLY A 156 -3.14 2.73 18.59
N HIS A 157 -2.99 4.03 18.83
CA HIS A 157 -4.12 4.95 18.97
C HIS A 157 -4.83 5.17 17.61
N PRO A 158 -6.17 5.29 17.58
CA PRO A 158 -6.90 5.56 16.34
C PRO A 158 -6.41 6.82 15.63
N PHE A 159 -6.09 6.71 14.34
CA PHE A 159 -5.50 7.81 13.57
C PHE A 159 -6.42 9.03 13.50
N VAL A 160 -7.74 8.82 13.36
CA VAL A 160 -8.74 9.90 13.40
C VAL A 160 -8.61 10.73 14.67
N SER A 161 -8.47 10.10 15.83
CA SER A 161 -8.35 10.79 17.12
C SER A 161 -7.06 11.59 17.22
N THR A 162 -5.95 11.08 16.65
CA THR A 162 -4.70 11.83 16.54
C THR A 162 -4.91 13.09 15.69
N VAL A 163 -5.44 12.96 14.47
CA VAL A 163 -5.65 14.10 13.56
C VAL A 163 -6.61 15.12 14.16
N ARG A 164 -7.68 14.70 14.83
CA ARG A 164 -8.63 15.62 15.51
C ARG A 164 -7.99 16.37 16.67
N SER A 165 -7.09 15.73 17.42
CA SER A 165 -6.30 16.40 18.46
C SER A 165 -5.37 17.46 17.86
N LEU A 166 -4.67 17.13 16.76
CA LEU A 166 -3.84 18.09 16.03
C LEU A 166 -4.65 19.25 15.45
N GLU A 167 -5.86 18.98 14.96
CA GLU A 167 -6.78 20.00 14.44
C GLU A 167 -7.18 21.00 15.52
N ARG A 168 -7.61 20.52 16.69
CA ARG A 168 -7.97 21.38 17.83
C ARG A 168 -6.79 22.20 18.30
N HIS A 169 -5.62 21.57 18.41
CA HIS A 169 -4.39 22.25 18.76
C HIS A 169 -4.02 23.35 17.75
N ALA A 170 -4.03 23.04 16.45
CA ALA A 170 -3.72 24.01 15.41
C ALA A 170 -4.68 25.20 15.39
N ARG A 171 -5.97 24.96 15.60
CA ARG A 171 -6.98 26.04 15.69
C ARG A 171 -6.68 26.98 16.86
N HIS A 172 -6.39 26.42 18.03
CA HIS A 172 -6.02 27.21 19.20
C HIS A 172 -4.73 28.01 18.96
N TYR A 173 -3.70 27.36 18.42
CA TYR A 173 -2.42 27.97 18.08
C TYR A 173 -2.59 29.14 17.09
N ALA A 174 -3.37 28.94 16.03
CA ALA A 174 -3.65 29.95 15.01
C ALA A 174 -4.34 31.20 15.58
N ILE A 175 -5.31 31.02 16.47
CA ILE A 175 -5.99 32.12 17.17
C ILE A 175 -5.00 32.91 18.03
N GLN A 176 -4.16 32.22 18.81
CA GLN A 176 -3.24 32.89 19.74
C GLN A 176 -2.10 33.65 19.06
N HIS A 177 -1.60 33.15 17.93
CA HIS A 177 -0.40 33.69 17.28
C HIS A 177 -0.70 34.48 16.01
N GLY A 178 -1.98 34.70 15.69
CA GLY A 178 -2.40 35.34 14.43
C GLY A 178 -1.91 34.58 13.18
N ALA A 179 -1.59 33.29 13.33
CA ALA A 179 -1.04 32.49 12.25
C ALA A 179 -2.16 32.09 11.28
N GLY A 180 -2.36 32.90 10.24
CA GLY A 180 -3.37 32.75 9.16
C GLY A 180 -4.30 31.53 9.25
N SER A 181 -4.10 30.55 8.36
CA SER A 181 -4.90 29.32 8.35
C SER A 181 -4.31 28.27 9.29
N PHE A 182 -5.12 27.70 10.19
CA PHE A 182 -4.72 26.58 11.05
C PHE A 182 -4.23 25.35 10.25
N ARG A 183 -4.65 25.22 8.99
CA ARG A 183 -4.21 24.15 8.09
C ARG A 183 -2.71 24.23 7.77
N ASN A 184 -2.09 25.40 7.92
CA ASN A 184 -0.68 25.63 7.60
C ASN A 184 0.26 25.26 8.77
N VAL A 185 -0.27 24.91 9.94
CA VAL A 185 0.55 24.46 11.08
C VAL A 185 1.20 23.12 10.74
N ALA A 186 2.52 23.07 10.77
CA ALA A 186 3.29 21.89 10.40
C ALA A 186 3.69 21.04 11.61
N TYR A 187 3.40 19.75 11.50
CA TYR A 187 3.67 18.75 12.53
C TYR A 187 4.68 17.73 12.03
N TRP A 188 5.70 17.45 12.83
CA TRP A 188 6.55 16.28 12.63
C TRP A 188 5.96 15.13 13.45
N VAL A 189 5.33 14.18 12.76
CA VAL A 189 4.62 13.05 13.37
C VAL A 189 5.36 11.77 13.01
N CYS A 190 5.59 10.91 14.01
CA CYS A 190 6.22 9.61 13.80
C CYS A 190 5.39 8.73 12.84
N VAL A 191 5.80 8.66 11.56
CA VAL A 191 5.38 7.78 10.44
C VAL A 191 5.46 8.54 9.10
N PHE A 192 5.39 9.88 9.13
CA PHE A 192 5.34 10.73 7.93
C PHE A 192 6.72 11.31 7.55
#